data_AF-A0A1M6EEH3-F1
#
_entry.id   AF-A0A1M6EEH3-F1
#
_cell.length_a   1.000
_cell.length_b   1.000
_cell.length_c   1.000
_cell.angle_alpha   90.00
_cell.angle_beta   90.00
_cell.angle_gamma   90.00
#
_symmetry.space_group_name_H-M   'P 1'
#
loop_
_entity.id
_entity.type
_entity.pdbx_description
1 polymer ?
#
loop_
_entity_poly.entity_id
_entity_poly.type
_entity_poly.pdbx_seq_one_letter_code
_entity_poly.pdbx_strand_id
1 'polypeptide(L)'
;MQELEALGIQSILNLRRQKTDEKKLKDSKLHLDRIPLKASKLDEADIFNALYLLQQAEKPVLVHCWHGSDRTGAIVAAYRMVFDNWSKKQAIAEFTEDRFGYHQGRFPNLITLLESLDVDALKKKLGQESSF
;
A
#
# COMPACT_ATOMS: atom_id res chain seq x y z
N MET A 1 -7.33 -13.66 13.22
CA MET A 1 -7.71 -12.59 14.18
C MET A 1 -6.84 -12.64 15.39
N GLN A 2 -6.85 -13.76 16.13
CA GLN A 2 -5.93 -13.96 17.27
C GLN A 2 -4.45 -13.71 16.93
N GLU A 3 -3.98 -14.13 15.74
CA GLU A 3 -2.62 -13.84 15.29
C GLU A 3 -2.36 -12.35 14.99
N LEU A 4 -3.34 -11.62 14.42
CA LEU A 4 -3.20 -10.19 14.14
C LEU A 4 -3.20 -9.36 15.42
N GLU A 5 -4.03 -9.76 16.38
CA GLU A 5 -4.09 -9.16 17.71
C GLU A 5 -2.82 -9.46 18.51
N ALA A 6 -2.26 -10.67 18.39
CA ALA A 6 -0.97 -11.03 18.99
C ALA A 6 0.20 -10.24 18.39
N LEU A 7 0.13 -9.86 17.12
CA LEU A 7 1.07 -8.95 16.45
C LEU A 7 0.82 -7.47 16.80
N GLY A 8 -0.22 -7.17 17.56
CA GLY A 8 -0.58 -5.81 17.96
C GLY A 8 -1.09 -4.92 16.83
N ILE A 9 -1.50 -5.50 15.69
CA ILE A 9 -2.09 -4.73 14.58
C ILE A 9 -3.30 -3.96 15.09
N GLN A 10 -3.46 -2.71 14.65
CA GLN A 10 -4.59 -1.84 15.04
C GLN A 10 -5.50 -1.54 13.84
N SER A 11 -4.92 -1.37 12.65
CA SER A 11 -5.67 -1.10 11.42
C SER A 11 -5.35 -2.08 10.29
N ILE A 12 -6.30 -2.26 9.39
CA ILE A 12 -6.18 -3.05 8.16
C ILE A 12 -6.57 -2.17 6.97
N LEU A 13 -5.68 -2.07 5.98
CA LEU A 13 -5.98 -1.51 4.66
C LEU A 13 -6.19 -2.63 3.64
N ASN A 14 -7.44 -2.80 3.23
CA ASN A 14 -7.86 -3.81 2.27
C ASN A 14 -7.93 -3.25 0.85
N LEU A 15 -7.08 -3.78 -0.03
CA LEU A 15 -6.99 -3.37 -1.43
C LEU A 15 -7.82 -4.23 -2.39
N ARG A 16 -8.70 -5.10 -1.87
CA ARG A 16 -9.49 -6.05 -2.67
C ARG A 16 -10.72 -5.40 -3.28
N ARG A 17 -10.87 -5.59 -4.59
CA ARG A 17 -11.99 -5.05 -5.38
C ARG A 17 -13.36 -5.57 -4.99
N GLN A 18 -13.51 -6.86 -4.64
CA GLN A 18 -14.83 -7.48 -4.45
C GLN A 18 -15.11 -7.94 -3.01
N LYS A 19 -14.15 -8.59 -2.35
CA LYS A 19 -14.36 -9.12 -1.00
C LYS A 19 -13.99 -8.07 0.04
N THR A 20 -14.87 -7.86 1.01
CA THR A 20 -14.57 -7.15 2.26
C THR A 20 -14.11 -8.13 3.33
N ASP A 21 -13.41 -7.62 4.35
CA ASP A 21 -13.04 -8.40 5.54
C ASP A 21 -13.98 -8.14 6.73
N GLU A 22 -15.04 -7.34 6.53
CA GLU A 22 -16.04 -6.97 7.56
C GLU A 22 -16.59 -8.17 8.32
N LYS A 23 -16.94 -9.26 7.62
CA LYS A 23 -17.47 -10.47 8.27
C LYS A 23 -16.45 -11.14 9.19
N LYS A 24 -15.15 -11.01 8.89
CA LYS A 24 -14.06 -11.60 9.69
C LYS A 24 -13.65 -10.70 10.85
N LEU A 25 -13.94 -9.40 10.74
CA LEU A 25 -13.57 -8.38 11.72
C LEU A 25 -14.73 -7.98 12.65
N LYS A 26 -15.91 -8.60 12.49
CA LYS A 26 -17.14 -8.21 13.19
C LYS A 26 -17.01 -8.10 14.71
N ASP A 27 -16.19 -8.96 15.32
CA ASP A 27 -16.00 -9.03 16.77
C ASP A 27 -14.62 -8.53 17.22
N SER A 28 -13.90 -7.82 16.34
CA SER A 28 -12.56 -7.31 16.63
C SER A 28 -12.56 -5.79 16.73
N LYS A 29 -11.57 -5.27 17.46
CA LYS A 29 -11.35 -3.83 17.62
C LYS A 29 -10.53 -3.22 16.47
N LEU A 30 -10.16 -4.02 15.47
CA LEU A 30 -9.37 -3.55 14.34
C LEU A 30 -10.16 -2.57 13.47
N HIS A 31 -9.52 -1.45 13.15
CA HIS A 31 -10.04 -0.49 12.18
C HIS A 31 -9.85 -1.03 10.76
N LEU A 32 -10.93 -1.09 9.98
CA LEU A 32 -10.89 -1.54 8.59
C LEU A 32 -11.09 -0.38 7.64
N ASP A 33 -10.05 -0.07 6.87
CA ASP A 33 -10.13 0.78 5.69
C ASP A 33 -10.11 -0.06 4.42
N ARG A 34 -10.80 0.41 3.39
CA ARG A 34 -10.86 -0.31 2.12
C ARG A 34 -10.76 0.62 0.93
N ILE A 35 -9.81 0.31 0.04
CA ILE A 35 -9.70 0.93 -1.28
C ILE A 35 -9.80 -0.18 -2.34
N PRO A 36 -10.91 -0.30 -3.08
CA PRO A 36 -11.09 -1.37 -4.04
C PRO A 36 -10.26 -1.15 -5.32
N LEU A 37 -9.01 -1.63 -5.32
CA LEU A 37 -8.07 -1.41 -6.43
C LEU A 37 -8.10 -2.51 -7.50
N LYS A 38 -7.88 -2.12 -8.76
CA LYS A 38 -7.60 -3.02 -9.90
C LYS A 38 -6.16 -2.79 -10.37
N ALA A 39 -5.29 -3.79 -10.21
CA ALA A 39 -3.85 -3.68 -10.52
C ALA A 39 -3.55 -3.13 -11.92
N SER A 40 -4.32 -3.52 -12.93
CA SER A 40 -4.13 -3.08 -14.32
C SER A 40 -4.60 -1.63 -14.60
N LYS A 41 -5.22 -0.95 -13.63
CA LYS A 41 -5.75 0.41 -13.75
C LYS A 41 -5.29 1.31 -12.60
N LEU A 42 -4.36 0.82 -11.78
CA LEU A 42 -3.85 1.57 -10.64
C LEU A 42 -3.15 2.83 -11.16
N ASP A 43 -3.43 3.96 -10.54
CA ASP A 43 -2.89 5.27 -10.91
C ASP A 43 -2.34 6.02 -9.69
N GLU A 44 -1.85 7.24 -9.92
CA GLU A 44 -1.27 8.07 -8.87
C GLU A 44 -2.30 8.51 -7.82
N ALA A 45 -3.56 8.72 -8.21
CA ALA A 45 -4.62 9.10 -7.28
C ALA A 45 -4.94 7.95 -6.33
N ASP A 46 -4.98 6.72 -6.83
CA ASP A 46 -5.09 5.50 -6.04
C ASP A 46 -3.93 5.38 -5.03
N ILE A 47 -2.69 5.63 -5.47
CA ILE A 47 -1.51 5.64 -4.59
C ILE A 47 -1.68 6.71 -3.50
N PHE A 48 -2.00 7.95 -3.87
CA PHE A 48 -2.20 9.04 -2.92
C PHE A 48 -3.25 8.68 -1.87
N ASN A 49 -4.42 8.19 -2.28
CA ASN A 49 -5.49 7.83 -1.37
C ASN A 49 -5.06 6.73 -0.38
N ALA A 50 -4.32 5.72 -0.87
CA ALA A 50 -3.80 4.66 -0.01
C ALA A 50 -2.77 5.21 0.99
N LEU A 51 -1.81 6.02 0.54
CA LEU A 51 -0.80 6.62 1.42
C LEU A 51 -1.43 7.58 2.44
N TYR A 52 -2.46 8.34 2.05
CA TYR A 52 -3.20 9.21 2.95
C TYR A 52 -3.88 8.41 4.07
N LEU A 53 -4.58 7.33 3.74
CA LEU A 53 -5.17 6.46 4.77
C LEU A 53 -4.10 5.83 5.67
N LEU A 54 -2.99 5.36 5.10
CA LEU A 54 -1.87 4.79 5.88
C LEU A 54 -1.21 5.80 6.82
N GLN A 55 -1.21 7.08 6.45
CA GLN A 55 -0.69 8.15 7.29
C GLN A 55 -1.59 8.40 8.51
N GLN A 56 -2.91 8.33 8.34
CA GLN A 56 -3.89 8.62 9.39
C GLN A 56 -4.24 7.40 10.25
N ALA A 57 -3.99 6.19 9.76
CA ALA A 57 -4.35 4.95 10.43
C ALA A 57 -3.55 4.71 11.73
N GLU A 58 -4.21 4.07 12.69
CA GLU A 58 -3.58 3.59 13.92
C GLU A 58 -2.57 2.48 13.60
N LYS A 59 -1.33 2.68 14.05
CA LYS A 59 -0.21 1.78 13.75
C LYS A 59 -0.06 0.74 14.86
N PRO A 60 0.35 -0.50 14.55
CA PRO A 60 0.75 -1.01 13.23
C PRO A 60 -0.42 -1.31 12.29
N VAL A 61 -0.21 -1.09 10.98
CA VAL A 61 -1.21 -1.30 9.93
C VAL A 61 -0.86 -2.51 9.08
N LEU A 62 -1.83 -3.40 8.84
CA LEU A 62 -1.72 -4.48 7.86
C LEU A 62 -2.26 -4.03 6.51
N VAL A 63 -1.45 -4.11 5.44
CA VAL A 63 -1.91 -3.84 4.07
C VAL A 63 -1.98 -5.15 3.29
N HIS A 64 -3.12 -5.44 2.66
CA HIS A 64 -3.23 -6.65 1.84
C HIS A 64 -4.13 -6.46 0.61
N CYS A 65 -3.94 -7.33 -0.38
CA CYS A 65 -4.82 -7.45 -1.54
C CYS A 65 -5.38 -8.87 -1.64
N TRP A 66 -5.30 -9.52 -2.81
CA TRP A 66 -5.66 -10.94 -2.93
C TRP A 66 -4.46 -11.85 -2.71
N HIS A 67 -3.38 -11.68 -3.49
CA HIS A 67 -2.15 -12.46 -3.33
C HIS A 67 -1.08 -11.76 -2.49
N GLY A 68 -1.32 -10.51 -2.08
CA GLY A 68 -0.31 -9.73 -1.35
C GLY A 68 0.85 -9.22 -2.21
N SER A 69 0.83 -9.45 -3.52
CA SER A 69 1.95 -9.11 -4.42
C SER A 69 1.75 -7.80 -5.18
N ASP A 70 0.81 -7.74 -6.13
CA ASP A 70 0.79 -6.65 -7.13
C ASP A 70 0.36 -5.29 -6.55
N ARG A 71 -0.89 -5.16 -6.08
CA ARG A 71 -1.41 -3.91 -5.50
C ARG A 71 -0.72 -3.56 -4.20
N THR A 72 -0.53 -4.58 -3.35
CA THR A 72 0.13 -4.40 -2.06
C THR A 72 1.56 -3.92 -2.27
N GLY A 73 2.33 -4.59 -3.14
CA GLY A 73 3.70 -4.20 -3.44
C GLY A 73 3.81 -2.80 -4.04
N ALA A 74 2.90 -2.42 -4.95
CA ALA A 74 2.90 -1.05 -5.50
C ALA A 74 2.64 0.02 -4.41
N ILE A 75 1.66 -0.20 -3.52
CA ILE A 75 1.39 0.72 -2.41
C ILE A 75 2.55 0.75 -1.42
N VAL A 76 3.14 -0.40 -1.09
CA VAL A 76 4.31 -0.48 -0.18
C VAL A 76 5.52 0.21 -0.79
N ALA A 77 5.81 0.01 -2.09
CA ALA A 77 6.90 0.69 -2.77
C ALA A 77 6.72 2.22 -2.74
N ALA A 78 5.51 2.72 -3.02
CA ALA A 78 5.22 4.14 -2.89
C ALA A 78 5.37 4.64 -1.44
N TYR A 79 4.96 3.83 -0.45
CA TYR A 79 5.17 4.12 0.96
C TYR A 79 6.66 4.27 1.29
N ARG A 80 7.51 3.34 0.82
CA ARG A 80 8.98 3.42 0.99
C ARG A 80 9.53 4.73 0.44
N MET A 81 9.08 5.14 -0.74
CA MET A 81 9.57 6.37 -1.38
C MET A 81 9.14 7.63 -0.62
N VAL A 82 7.90 7.66 -0.14
CA VAL A 82 7.29 8.85 0.47
C VAL A 82 7.64 9.00 1.95
N PHE A 83 7.53 7.93 2.75
CA PHE A 83 7.70 8.01 4.19
C PHE A 83 9.08 7.53 4.67
N ASP A 84 9.65 6.50 4.02
CA ASP A 84 10.98 5.99 4.38
C ASP A 84 12.10 6.69 3.60
N ASN A 85 11.78 7.63 2.70
CA ASN A 85 12.70 8.36 1.84
C ASN A 85 13.59 7.47 0.95
N TRP A 86 13.12 6.27 0.57
CA TRP A 86 13.86 5.40 -0.34
C TRP A 86 13.88 5.99 -1.75
N SER A 87 14.97 5.73 -2.47
CA SER A 87 15.00 6.01 -3.90
C SER A 87 13.99 5.13 -4.65
N LYS A 88 13.47 5.63 -5.78
CA LYS A 88 12.58 4.84 -6.65
C LYS A 88 13.17 3.48 -7.00
N LYS A 89 14.48 3.46 -7.32
CA LYS A 89 15.21 2.23 -7.66
C LYS A 89 15.20 1.21 -6.52
N GLN A 90 15.43 1.64 -5.28
CA GLN A 90 15.41 0.73 -4.12
C GLN A 90 14.01 0.16 -3.86
N ALA A 91 12.99 1.01 -3.88
CA ALA A 91 11.61 0.58 -3.64
C ALA A 91 11.09 -0.35 -4.76
N ILE A 92 11.44 -0.09 -6.02
CA ILE A 92 11.12 -0.98 -7.14
C ILE A 92 11.92 -2.29 -7.05
N ALA A 93 13.17 -2.25 -6.60
CA ALA A 93 13.94 -3.46 -6.38
C ALA A 93 13.27 -4.35 -5.32
N GLU A 94 12.88 -3.82 -4.15
CA GLU A 94 12.13 -4.56 -3.14
C GLU A 94 10.82 -5.12 -3.72
N PHE A 95 10.04 -4.30 -4.42
CA PHE A 95 8.77 -4.71 -5.03
C PHE A 95 8.91 -5.87 -6.01
N THR A 96 10.03 -5.95 -6.73
CA THR A 96 10.28 -6.94 -7.79
C THR A 96 11.06 -8.16 -7.31
N GLU A 97 11.39 -8.27 -6.01
CA GLU A 97 12.02 -9.47 -5.48
C GLU A 97 11.09 -10.70 -5.63
N ASP A 98 11.67 -11.82 -6.08
CA ASP A 98 10.93 -13.06 -6.36
C ASP A 98 10.07 -13.55 -5.18
N ARG A 99 10.53 -13.32 -3.94
CA ARG A 99 9.82 -13.71 -2.72
C ARG A 99 8.45 -13.05 -2.56
N PHE A 100 8.21 -11.91 -3.23
CA PHE A 100 6.93 -11.22 -3.19
C PHE A 100 6.01 -11.58 -4.35
N GLY A 101 6.49 -12.33 -5.35
CA GLY A 101 5.64 -12.91 -6.41
C GLY A 101 4.89 -11.88 -7.25
N TYR A 102 5.52 -10.75 -7.57
CA TYR A 102 4.94 -9.74 -8.46
C TYR A 102 4.76 -10.31 -9.88
N HIS A 103 3.54 -10.19 -10.42
CA HIS A 103 3.21 -10.70 -11.75
C HIS A 103 3.62 -9.70 -12.84
N GLN A 104 4.92 -9.49 -13.03
CA GLN A 104 5.46 -8.51 -13.97
C GLN A 104 4.88 -8.63 -15.39
N GLY A 105 4.78 -9.85 -15.93
CA GLY A 105 4.22 -10.06 -17.27
C GLY A 105 2.73 -9.72 -17.40
N ARG A 106 1.97 -9.68 -16.29
CA ARG A 106 0.53 -9.38 -16.28
C ARG A 106 0.24 -7.91 -15.96
N PHE A 107 1.07 -7.28 -15.14
CA PHE A 107 0.86 -5.91 -14.68
C PHE A 107 2.11 -5.03 -14.82
N PRO A 108 2.73 -4.95 -16.02
CA PRO A 108 3.95 -4.14 -16.22
C PRO A 108 3.71 -2.66 -15.95
N ASN A 109 2.45 -2.20 -16.06
CA ASN A 109 2.03 -0.83 -15.76
C ASN A 109 2.39 -0.36 -14.35
N LEU A 110 2.56 -1.27 -13.38
CA LEU A 110 2.90 -0.90 -12.01
C LEU A 110 4.34 -0.41 -11.88
N ILE A 111 5.30 -1.00 -12.61
CA ILE A 111 6.68 -0.48 -12.64
C ILE A 111 6.67 0.90 -13.29
N THR A 112 6.04 1.04 -14.47
CA THR A 112 5.97 2.32 -15.17
C THR A 112 5.36 3.43 -14.30
N LEU A 113 4.29 3.11 -13.56
CA LEU A 113 3.67 4.05 -12.63
C LEU A 113 4.63 4.46 -11.49
N LEU A 114 5.32 3.51 -10.88
CA LEU A 114 6.28 3.78 -9.80
C LEU A 114 7.48 4.59 -10.30
N GLU A 115 7.94 4.33 -11.52
CA GLU A 115 9.00 5.10 -12.17
C GLU A 115 8.55 6.53 -12.48
N SER A 116 7.32 6.72 -12.93
CA SER A 116 6.77 8.04 -13.29
C SER A 116 6.28 8.87 -12.11
N LEU A 117 6.16 8.29 -10.92
CA LEU A 117 5.57 8.92 -9.74
C LEU A 117 6.27 10.23 -9.35
N ASP A 118 5.55 11.33 -9.20
CA ASP A 118 6.12 12.55 -8.62
C ASP A 118 6.11 12.46 -7.08
N VAL A 119 7.17 11.88 -6.53
CA VAL A 119 7.31 11.62 -5.08
C VAL A 119 7.29 12.92 -4.28
N ASP A 120 7.89 14.00 -4.82
CA ASP A 120 7.97 15.27 -4.11
C ASP A 120 6.61 15.97 -4.08
N ALA A 121 5.88 15.94 -5.19
CA ALA A 121 4.49 16.41 -5.24
C ALA A 121 3.59 15.62 -4.28
N LEU A 122 3.75 14.29 -4.20
CA LEU A 122 3.01 13.45 -3.27
C LEU A 122 3.33 13.76 -1.80
N LYS A 123 4.62 13.90 -1.46
CA LYS A 123 5.06 14.30 -0.11
C LYS A 123 4.42 15.63 0.28
N LYS A 124 4.50 16.63 -0.60
CA LYS A 124 3.88 17.94 -0.37
C LYS A 124 2.37 17.83 -0.17
N LYS A 125 1.68 17.07 -1.02
CA LYS A 125 0.22 16.87 -0.94
C LYS A 125 -0.19 16.12 0.34
N LEU A 126 0.66 15.25 0.85
CA LEU A 126 0.49 14.53 2.12
C LEU A 126 0.97 15.34 3.34
N GLY A 127 1.38 16.60 3.17
CA GLY A 127 1.90 17.44 4.26
C GLY A 127 3.22 16.91 4.84
N GLN A 128 3.96 16.10 4.09
CA GLN A 128 5.31 15.64 4.41
C GLN A 128 6.32 16.66 3.87
N GLU A 129 6.24 17.92 4.30
CA GLU A 129 7.33 18.86 4.01
C GLU A 129 8.49 18.55 4.95
N SER A 130 9.67 18.29 4.36
CA SER A 130 10.91 18.21 5.11
C SER A 130 11.17 19.60 5.70
N SER A 131 11.03 19.74 7.01
CA SER A 131 11.59 20.89 7.73
C SER A 131 13.10 20.85 7.52
N PHE A 132 13.61 21.78 6.71
CA PHE A 132 15.02 22.14 6.68
C PHE A 132 15.34 23.04 7.89
#